data_AF-A0A431Q3G1-F1
#
_entry.id   AF-A0A431Q3G1-F1
#
_cell.length_a   1.000
_cell.length_b   1.000
_cell.length_c   1.000
_cell.angle_alpha   90.00
_cell.angle_beta   90.00
_cell.angle_gamma   90.00
#
_symmetry.space_group_name_H-M   'P 1'
#
loop_
_entity.id
_entity.type
_entity.pdbx_description
1 polymer ?
#
loop_
_entity_poly.entity_id
_entity_poly.type
_entity_poly.pdbx_seq_one_letter_code
_entity_poly.pdbx_strand_id
1 'polypeptide(L)'
;MMVLASLTPVLPAKAMDNALRAGLLKLDPQTRLEQRCDAEVLDRISHDDHSYKADRVVAYAFATPQMSADAIKSSGAAFRSKGQWYRLKFKCQTAPDHMQVLQFRYKIGDEIPESDWARYNLYD
;
A
#
# COMPACT_ATOMS: atom_id res chain seq x y z
N MET A 1 -3.30 45.37 5.50
CA MET A 1 -2.84 43.96 5.50
C MET A 1 -4.02 43.07 5.86
N MET A 2 -4.65 42.40 4.89
CA MET A 2 -5.66 41.37 5.15
C MET A 2 -4.95 40.02 5.26
N VAL A 3 -5.01 39.40 6.43
CA VAL A 3 -4.50 38.04 6.64
C VAL A 3 -5.61 37.07 6.27
N LEU A 4 -5.49 36.43 5.10
CA LEU A 4 -6.35 35.33 4.70
C LEU A 4 -5.94 34.09 5.50
N ALA A 5 -6.75 33.70 6.49
CA ALA A 5 -6.58 32.46 7.23
C ALA A 5 -7.04 31.28 6.36
N SER A 6 -6.09 30.57 5.78
CA SER A 6 -6.33 29.34 5.01
C SER A 6 -6.78 28.22 5.96
N LEU A 7 -8.08 27.89 5.97
CA LEU A 7 -8.58 26.69 6.63
C LEU A 7 -8.15 25.46 5.81
N THR A 8 -7.13 24.74 6.27
CA THR A 8 -6.81 23.42 5.74
C THR A 8 -7.86 22.42 6.21
N PRO A 9 -8.60 21.75 5.31
CA PRO A 9 -9.54 20.70 5.71
C PRO A 9 -8.77 19.54 6.33
N VAL A 10 -9.05 19.24 7.59
CA VAL A 10 -8.56 18.03 8.26
C VAL A 10 -9.44 16.89 7.76
N LEU A 11 -8.92 16.07 6.85
CA LEU A 11 -9.60 14.85 6.42
C LEU A 11 -9.67 13.88 7.60
N PRO A 12 -10.82 13.25 7.86
CA PRO A 12 -10.94 12.24 8.90
C PRO A 12 -10.02 11.05 8.59
N ALA A 13 -9.14 10.71 9.53
CA ALA A 13 -8.38 9.47 9.45
C ALA A 13 -9.37 8.30 9.61
N LYS A 14 -9.49 7.46 8.58
CA LYS A 14 -10.24 6.20 8.71
C LYS A 14 -9.55 5.32 9.74
N ALA A 15 -10.32 4.85 10.71
CA ALA A 15 -9.82 3.88 11.68
C ALA A 15 -9.60 2.53 10.98
N MET A 16 -8.40 1.96 11.18
CA MET A 16 -8.07 0.62 10.70
C MET A 16 -8.97 -0.43 11.35
N ASP A 17 -9.41 -1.42 10.57
CA ASP A 17 -10.21 -2.55 11.08
C ASP A 17 -9.51 -3.25 12.27
N ASN A 18 -10.31 -3.70 13.24
CA ASN A 18 -9.80 -4.28 14.48
C ASN A 18 -9.14 -5.65 14.26
N ALA A 19 -9.63 -6.47 13.34
CA ALA A 19 -9.03 -7.76 13.04
C ALA A 19 -7.68 -7.56 12.34
N LEU A 20 -7.61 -6.64 11.38
CA LEU A 20 -6.35 -6.24 10.75
C LEU A 20 -5.35 -5.72 11.79
N ARG A 21 -5.78 -4.80 12.67
CA ARG A 21 -4.95 -4.28 13.77
C ARG A 21 -4.39 -5.41 14.65
N ALA A 22 -5.25 -6.32 15.09
CA ALA A 22 -4.86 -7.43 15.96
C ALA A 22 -3.91 -8.41 15.26
N GLY A 23 -4.08 -8.63 13.96
CA GLY A 23 -3.17 -9.43 13.14
C GLY A 23 -1.78 -8.78 13.05
N LEU A 24 -1.72 -7.50 12.70
CA LEU A 24 -0.46 -6.75 12.56
C LEU A 24 0.38 -6.76 13.85
N LEU A 25 -0.27 -6.59 15.01
CA LEU A 25 0.41 -6.56 16.31
C LEU A 25 1.08 -7.90 16.70
N LYS A 26 0.74 -9.01 16.03
CA LYS A 26 1.37 -10.33 16.24
C LYS A 26 2.60 -10.56 15.38
N LEU A 27 2.81 -9.73 14.36
CA LEU A 27 3.94 -9.84 13.44
C LEU A 27 5.20 -9.25 14.07
N ASP A 28 6.36 -9.74 13.65
CA ASP A 28 7.62 -9.06 13.91
C ASP A 28 7.61 -7.65 13.26
N PRO A 29 8.43 -6.70 13.75
CA PRO A 29 8.36 -5.32 13.31
C PRO A 29 8.50 -5.14 11.79
N GLN A 30 9.43 -5.85 11.15
CA GLN A 30 9.67 -5.66 9.72
C GLN A 30 8.52 -6.20 8.88
N THR A 31 7.99 -7.37 9.23
CA THR A 31 6.80 -7.92 8.58
C THR A 31 5.56 -7.05 8.84
N ARG A 32 5.44 -6.46 10.04
CA ARG A 32 4.36 -5.52 10.36
C ARG A 32 4.41 -4.27 9.48
N LEU A 33 5.59 -3.70 9.28
CA LEU A 33 5.80 -2.56 8.38
C LEU A 33 5.32 -2.89 6.96
N GLU A 34 5.77 -4.01 6.40
CA GLU A 34 5.39 -4.45 5.05
C GLU A 34 3.88 -4.66 4.94
N GLN A 35 3.30 -5.48 5.82
CA GLN A 35 1.88 -5.79 5.80
C GLN A 35 0.99 -4.57 6.04
N ARG A 36 1.43 -3.62 6.88
CA ARG A 36 0.69 -2.37 7.08
C ARG A 36 0.68 -1.52 5.81
N CYS A 37 1.82 -1.41 5.14
CA CYS A 37 1.94 -0.63 3.93
C CYS A 37 1.22 -1.28 2.73
N ASP A 38 1.17 -2.61 2.67
CA ASP A 38 0.38 -3.35 1.69
C ASP A 38 -1.12 -3.14 1.91
N ALA A 39 -1.59 -3.21 3.16
CA ALA A 39 -2.99 -2.91 3.47
C ALA A 39 -3.37 -1.47 3.11
N GLU A 40 -2.48 -0.51 3.40
CA GLU A 40 -2.69 0.90 3.08
C GLU A 40 -2.82 1.15 1.57
N VAL A 41 -1.99 0.50 0.73
CA VAL A 41 -2.08 0.72 -0.72
C VAL A 41 -3.35 0.10 -1.32
N LEU A 42 -3.81 -1.03 -0.79
CA LEU A 42 -5.07 -1.64 -1.22
C LEU A 42 -6.28 -0.75 -0.89
N ASP A 43 -6.31 -0.18 0.32
CA ASP A 43 -7.37 0.74 0.74
C ASP A 43 -7.36 2.01 -0.12
N ARG A 44 -6.19 2.65 -0.29
CA ARG A 44 -6.06 3.87 -1.10
C ARG A 44 -6.45 3.64 -2.56
N ILE A 45 -5.96 2.58 -3.20
CA ILE A 45 -6.33 2.28 -4.60
C ILE A 45 -7.85 2.11 -4.74
N SER A 46 -8.47 1.34 -3.84
CA SER A 46 -9.91 1.07 -3.89
C SER A 46 -10.77 2.31 -3.56
N HIS A 47 -10.21 3.24 -2.78
CA HIS A 47 -10.88 4.49 -2.40
C HIS A 47 -10.71 5.59 -3.46
N ASP A 48 -9.49 5.79 -3.95
CA ASP A 48 -9.12 6.88 -4.85
C ASP A 48 -9.66 6.65 -6.27
N ASP A 49 -9.78 5.39 -6.71
CA ASP A 49 -10.36 5.03 -8.00
C ASP A 49 -11.29 3.81 -7.87
N HIS A 50 -12.60 4.07 -7.95
CA HIS A 50 -13.65 3.06 -7.80
C HIS A 50 -13.72 2.04 -8.95
N SER A 51 -12.98 2.25 -10.05
CA SER A 51 -12.82 1.23 -11.09
C SER A 51 -12.02 0.03 -10.60
N TYR A 52 -11.14 0.24 -9.61
CA TYR A 52 -10.38 -0.82 -8.95
C TYR A 52 -11.09 -1.36 -7.70
N LYS A 53 -10.87 -2.65 -7.43
CA LYS A 53 -11.23 -3.35 -6.20
C LYS A 53 -10.00 -4.15 -5.77
N ALA A 54 -9.03 -3.44 -5.21
CA ALA A 54 -7.73 -4.00 -4.90
C ALA A 54 -7.83 -4.95 -3.70
N ASP A 55 -7.39 -6.20 -3.86
CA ASP A 55 -7.55 -7.25 -2.85
C ASP A 55 -6.26 -7.98 -2.46
N ARG A 56 -5.17 -7.80 -3.23
CA ARG A 56 -3.88 -8.44 -2.97
C ARG A 56 -2.72 -7.59 -3.48
N VAL A 57 -1.60 -7.60 -2.77
CA VAL A 57 -0.32 -6.99 -3.18
C VAL A 57 0.76 -8.05 -3.17
N VAL A 58 1.69 -7.95 -4.13
CA VAL A 58 2.98 -8.65 -4.10
C VAL A 58 4.05 -7.58 -4.20
N ALA A 59 4.65 -7.20 -3.07
CA ALA A 59 5.59 -6.08 -3.00
C ALA A 59 6.89 -6.33 -3.77
N TYR A 60 7.24 -7.59 -4.03
CA TYR A 60 8.50 -8.02 -4.64
C TYR A 60 8.36 -8.60 -6.06
N ALA A 61 7.24 -8.38 -6.74
CA ALA A 61 6.91 -9.03 -8.02
C ALA A 61 8.00 -8.86 -9.11
N PHE A 62 8.51 -7.64 -9.30
CA PHE A 62 9.50 -7.30 -10.33
C PHE A 62 10.84 -6.82 -9.76
N ALA A 63 10.89 -6.47 -8.47
CA ALA A 63 12.09 -5.98 -7.81
C ALA A 63 11.97 -6.14 -6.28
N THR A 64 13.07 -6.47 -5.62
CA THR A 64 13.12 -6.54 -4.15
C THR A 64 12.82 -5.17 -3.51
N PRO A 65 11.90 -5.11 -2.53
CA PRO A 65 11.65 -3.89 -1.76
C PRO A 65 12.89 -3.40 -1.03
N GLN A 66 13.04 -2.08 -0.95
CA GLN A 66 14.07 -1.43 -0.14
C GLN A 66 13.48 -1.14 1.24
N MET A 67 14.00 -1.82 2.27
CA MET A 67 13.55 -1.70 3.65
C MET A 67 14.47 -0.80 4.47
N SER A 68 13.89 -0.06 5.40
CA SER A 68 14.56 0.69 6.47
C SER A 68 13.74 0.55 7.76
N ALA A 69 14.19 1.15 8.87
CA ALA A 69 13.52 1.01 10.17
C ALA A 69 12.00 1.25 10.09
N ASP A 70 11.57 2.37 9.52
CA ASP A 70 10.16 2.78 9.51
C ASP A 70 9.59 2.98 8.10
N ALA A 71 10.31 2.56 7.05
CA ALA A 71 9.89 2.79 5.68
C ALA A 71 10.23 1.66 4.72
N ILE A 72 9.33 1.44 3.77
CA ILE A 72 9.44 0.52 2.64
C ILE A 72 9.28 1.28 1.34
N LYS A 73 10.13 0.94 0.36
CA LYS A 73 9.99 1.38 -1.02
C LYS A 73 9.97 0.17 -1.94
N SER A 74 8.82 -0.08 -2.58
CA SER A 74 8.72 -1.07 -3.65
C SER A 74 8.65 -0.37 -5.01
N SER A 75 9.67 -0.60 -5.85
CA SER A 75 9.72 -0.11 -7.23
C SER A 75 9.18 -1.12 -8.25
N GLY A 76 8.78 -2.31 -7.80
CA GLY A 76 8.38 -3.42 -8.64
C GLY A 76 7.29 -4.26 -7.98
N ALA A 77 6.32 -3.63 -7.32
CA ALA A 77 5.17 -4.32 -6.78
C ALA A 77 4.17 -4.68 -7.88
N ALA A 78 3.22 -5.54 -7.56
CA ALA A 78 1.98 -5.73 -8.28
C ALA A 78 0.81 -5.69 -7.30
N PHE A 79 -0.36 -5.24 -7.74
CA PHE A 79 -1.61 -5.45 -7.02
C PHE A 79 -2.63 -6.13 -7.90
N ARG A 80 -3.54 -6.89 -7.28
CA ARG A 80 -4.65 -7.53 -7.98
C ARG A 80 -5.93 -6.76 -7.73
N SER A 81 -6.72 -6.60 -8.78
CA SER A 81 -8.07 -6.05 -8.73
C SER A 81 -8.97 -6.81 -9.70
N LYS A 82 -10.11 -7.33 -9.21
CA LYS A 82 -11.09 -8.06 -10.03
C LYS A 82 -10.46 -9.22 -10.84
N GLY A 83 -9.52 -9.94 -10.22
CA GLY A 83 -8.80 -11.05 -10.86
C GLY A 83 -7.67 -10.63 -11.81
N GLN A 84 -7.47 -9.33 -12.09
CA GLN A 84 -6.40 -8.86 -12.96
C GLN A 84 -5.25 -8.24 -12.16
N TRP A 85 -4.03 -8.45 -12.62
CA TRP A 85 -2.82 -7.93 -12.00
C TRP A 85 -2.33 -6.66 -12.68
N TYR A 86 -1.93 -5.67 -11.89
CA TYR A 86 -1.45 -4.38 -12.37
C TYR A 86 -0.10 -4.07 -11.75
N ARG A 87 0.77 -3.41 -12.52
CA ARG A 87 2.06 -2.93 -12.03
C ARG A 87 1.85 -1.87 -10.96
N LEU A 88 2.66 -1.92 -9.91
CA LEU A 88 2.60 -0.98 -8.80
C LEU A 88 3.99 -0.51 -8.40
N LYS A 89 4.08 0.75 -8.03
CA LYS A 89 5.22 1.29 -7.27
C LYS A 89 4.66 2.03 -6.07
N PHE A 90 5.27 1.87 -4.90
CA PHE A 90 4.90 2.63 -3.73
C PHE A 90 6.09 2.95 -2.82
N LYS A 91 5.92 4.01 -2.03
CA LYS A 91 6.75 4.37 -0.89
C LYS A 91 5.84 4.60 0.30
N CYS A 92 6.16 3.99 1.41
CA CYS A 92 5.40 4.07 2.65
C CYS A 92 6.37 4.34 3.79
N GLN A 93 6.02 5.30 4.64
CA GLN A 93 6.70 5.57 5.91
C GLN A 93 5.67 5.50 7.02
N THR A 94 6.04 4.85 8.11
CA THR A 94 5.19 4.66 9.29
C THR A 94 5.79 5.34 10.52
N ALA A 95 5.01 5.39 11.60
CA ALA A 95 5.53 5.63 12.94
C ALA A 95 6.39 4.43 13.42
N PRO A 96 7.21 4.58 14.47
CA PRO A 96 8.09 3.50 14.95
C PRO A 96 7.40 2.21 15.40
N ASP A 97 6.10 2.25 15.72
CA ASP A 97 5.32 1.06 16.04
C ASP A 97 4.75 0.34 14.79
N HIS A 98 4.95 0.95 13.62
CA HIS A 98 4.41 0.61 12.31
C HIS A 98 2.88 0.58 12.21
N MET A 99 2.18 1.22 13.16
CA MET A 99 0.72 1.22 13.23
C MET A 99 0.08 2.47 12.66
N GLN A 100 0.85 3.50 12.36
CA GLN A 100 0.37 4.70 11.67
C GLN A 100 1.20 4.94 10.42
N VAL A 101 0.54 5.11 9.28
CA VAL A 101 1.19 5.58 8.05
C VAL A 101 1.30 7.09 8.10
N LEU A 102 2.52 7.60 8.02
CA LEU A 102 2.84 9.03 8.08
C LEU A 102 2.96 9.63 6.68
N GLN A 103 3.56 8.90 5.75
CA GLN A 103 3.69 9.32 4.36
C GLN A 103 3.45 8.15 3.43
N PHE A 104 2.71 8.39 2.36
CA PHE A 104 2.44 7.37 1.37
C PHE A 104 2.37 7.99 -0.02
N ARG A 105 2.97 7.32 -1.01
CA ARG A 105 2.83 7.66 -2.43
C ARG A 105 2.83 6.38 -3.23
N TYR A 106 1.98 6.29 -4.24
CA TYR A 106 1.96 5.18 -5.16
C TYR A 106 1.77 5.63 -6.61
N LYS A 107 2.06 4.71 -7.53
CA LYS A 107 1.75 4.85 -8.95
C LYS A 107 1.30 3.50 -9.49
N ILE A 108 0.11 3.49 -10.08
CA ILE A 108 -0.40 2.37 -10.88
C ILE A 108 0.25 2.45 -12.26
N GLY A 109 0.69 1.29 -12.76
CA GLY A 109 1.15 1.11 -14.14
C GLY A 109 0.21 0.19 -14.90
N ASP A 110 0.72 -0.33 -16.02
CA ASP A 110 -0.07 -1.15 -16.93
C ASP A 110 -0.52 -2.48 -16.29
N GLU A 111 -1.58 -3.04 -16.85
CA GLU A 111 -1.99 -4.42 -16.61
C GLU A 111 -0.86 -5.39 -16.98
N ILE A 112 -0.74 -6.46 -16.20
CA ILE A 112 0.29 -7.49 -16.37
C ILE A 112 -0.37 -8.65 -17.13
N PRO A 113 0.10 -8.99 -18.34
CA PRO A 113 -0.46 -10.10 -19.11
C PRO A 113 -0.48 -11.40 -18.31
N GLU A 114 -1.57 -12.18 -18.42
CA GLU A 114 -1.72 -13.45 -17.70
C GLU A 114 -0.58 -14.44 -18.00
N SER A 115 -0.05 -14.41 -19.23
CA SER A 115 1.12 -15.21 -19.64
C SER A 115 2.38 -14.96 -18.81
N ASP A 116 2.47 -13.81 -18.15
CA ASP A 116 3.60 -13.39 -17.33
C ASP A 116 3.41 -13.72 -15.84
N TRP A 117 2.21 -14.10 -15.41
CA TRP A 117 1.87 -14.21 -13.98
C TRP A 117 2.71 -15.23 -13.22
N ALA A 118 2.85 -16.44 -13.78
CA ALA A 118 3.64 -17.50 -13.17
C ALA A 118 5.12 -17.12 -13.00
N ARG A 119 5.66 -16.27 -13.89
CA ARG A 119 7.05 -15.78 -13.80
C ARG A 119 7.27 -14.87 -12.59
N TYR A 120 6.23 -14.17 -12.15
CA TYR A 120 6.29 -13.17 -11.08
C TYR A 120 5.57 -13.62 -9.80
N ASN A 121 5.25 -14.91 -9.69
CA ASN A 121 4.47 -15.49 -8.58
C ASN A 121 3.11 -14.81 -8.35
N LEU A 122 2.48 -14.37 -9.44
CA LEU A 122 1.14 -13.81 -9.42
C LEU A 122 0.19 -14.97 -9.69
N TYR A 123 -0.68 -15.28 -8.75
CA TYR A 123 -1.67 -16.36 -8.88
C TYR A 123 -3.00 -15.89 -8.32
N ASP A 124 -4.07 -16.55 -8.73
CA ASP A 124 -5.41 -16.29 -8.18
C ASP A 124 -5.61 -16.85 -6.77
#